data_AF-A0A1F8D8U9-F1
#
_entry.id   AF-A0A1F8D8U9-F1
#
_cell.length_a   1.000
_cell.length_b   1.000
_cell.length_c   1.000
_cell.angle_alpha   90.00
_cell.angle_beta   90.00
_cell.angle_gamma   90.00
#
_symmetry.space_group_name_H-M   'P 1'
#
loop_
_entity.id
_entity.type
_entity.pdbx_description
1 polymer ?
#
loop_
_entity_poly.entity_id
_entity_poly.type
_entity_poly.pdbx_seq_one_letter_code
_entity_poly.pdbx_strand_id
1 'polypeptide(L)'
;MAFIFKDDKLLIGLRNYTPDKWKKISVWTAPGGRCDNGETLETTLRREVYEEVGINDLKFTDYLGSVPGAKEGDVIFVFKAETNQEPKL
;
A
#
# COMPACT_ATOMS: atom_id res chain seq x y z
N MET A 1 4.22 0.42 -1.58
CA MET A 1 3.20 -0.24 -0.73
C MET A 1 3.74 -0.44 0.69
N ALA A 2 2.86 -0.66 1.65
CA ALA A 2 3.26 -0.89 3.06
C ALA A 2 2.57 -2.12 3.64
N PHE A 3 3.34 -3.05 4.22
CA PHE A 3 2.82 -4.10 5.10
C PHE A 3 2.59 -3.49 6.48
N ILE A 4 1.31 -3.34 6.85
CA ILE A 4 0.87 -2.62 8.04
C ILE A 4 0.47 -3.62 9.11
N PHE A 5 1.16 -3.58 10.23
CA PHE A 5 0.94 -4.46 11.38
C PHE A 5 0.18 -3.74 12.48
N LYS A 6 -0.74 -4.47 13.11
CA LYS A 6 -1.33 -4.14 14.40
C LYS A 6 -1.21 -5.38 15.27
N ASP A 7 -0.38 -5.30 16.30
CA ASP A 7 0.04 -6.44 17.12
C ASP A 7 0.62 -7.57 16.24
N ASP A 8 0.02 -8.75 16.25
CA ASP A 8 0.41 -9.94 15.48
C ASP A 8 -0.34 -10.08 14.13
N LYS A 9 -1.15 -9.10 13.77
CA LYS A 9 -1.99 -9.12 12.56
C LYS A 9 -1.43 -8.24 11.47
N LEU A 10 -1.50 -8.72 10.23
CA LEU A 10 -1.15 -7.99 9.02
C LEU A 10 -2.41 -7.58 8.25
N LEU A 11 -2.49 -6.31 7.87
CA LEU A 11 -3.56 -5.81 7.01
C LEU A 11 -3.31 -6.20 5.54
N ILE A 12 -4.27 -6.89 4.94
CA ILE A 12 -4.31 -7.22 3.51
C ILE A 12 -5.69 -6.88 2.92
N GLY A 13 -5.71 -6.26 1.74
CA GLY A 13 -6.94 -5.93 1.01
C GLY A 13 -7.14 -6.84 -0.21
N LEU A 14 -8.37 -7.30 -0.44
CA LEU A 14 -8.73 -8.04 -1.65
C LEU A 14 -9.11 -7.07 -2.75
N ARG A 15 -8.22 -6.87 -3.73
CA ARG A 15 -8.50 -6.03 -4.90
C ARG A 15 -9.11 -6.85 -6.04
N ASN A 16 -10.22 -6.35 -6.57
CA ASN A 16 -10.92 -6.92 -7.73
C ASN A 16 -10.61 -6.09 -8.98
N TYR A 17 -9.78 -6.62 -9.88
CA TYR A 17 -9.44 -5.98 -11.14
C TYR A 17 -10.43 -6.41 -12.23
N THR A 18 -10.83 -5.44 -13.03
CA THR A 18 -11.69 -5.60 -14.20
C THR A 18 -10.88 -5.33 -15.48
N PRO A 19 -11.31 -5.84 -16.65
CA PRO A 19 -10.56 -5.69 -17.91
C PRO A 19 -10.30 -4.24 -18.34
N ASP A 20 -11.14 -3.28 -17.92
CA ASP A 20 -10.96 -1.85 -18.16
C ASP A 20 -9.80 -1.24 -17.35
N LYS A 21 -9.41 -1.87 -16.24
CA LYS A 21 -8.29 -1.42 -15.39
C LYS A 21 -7.01 -2.24 -15.61
N TRP A 22 -7.13 -3.55 -15.79
CA TRP A 22 -6.01 -4.47 -16.03
C TRP A 22 -6.46 -5.80 -16.64
N LYS A 23 -6.71 -6.82 -15.81
CA LYS A 23 -7.22 -8.15 -16.19
C LYS A 23 -8.28 -8.60 -15.19
N LYS A 24 -9.21 -9.48 -15.59
CA LYS A 24 -10.23 -10.03 -14.69
C LYS A 24 -9.59 -10.98 -13.68
N ILE A 25 -9.20 -10.46 -12.51
CA ILE A 25 -8.55 -11.20 -11.43
C ILE A 25 -8.82 -10.54 -10.07
N SER A 26 -8.88 -11.35 -9.02
CA SER A 26 -8.86 -10.88 -7.63
C SER A 26 -7.54 -11.27 -6.98
N VAL A 27 -6.89 -10.32 -6.31
CA VAL A 27 -5.60 -10.55 -5.62
C VAL A 27 -5.61 -9.89 -4.25
N TRP A 28 -4.99 -10.56 -3.29
CA TRP A 28 -4.67 -9.97 -1.99
C TRP A 28 -3.42 -9.11 -2.14
N THR A 29 -3.49 -7.86 -1.68
CA THR A 29 -2.36 -6.93 -1.71
C THR A 29 -2.33 -6.10 -0.44
N ALA A 30 -1.12 -5.66 -0.08
CA ALA A 30 -0.93 -4.63 0.92
C ALA A 30 -1.41 -3.26 0.37
N PRO A 31 -1.88 -2.34 1.23
CA PRO A 31 -2.25 -0.99 0.83
C PRO A 31 -1.12 -0.17 0.19
N GLY A 32 -1.52 0.79 -0.65
CA GLY A 32 -0.64 1.77 -1.27
C GLY A 32 -0.90 1.95 -2.77
N GLY A 33 -0.25 2.95 -3.35
CA GLY A 33 -0.44 3.32 -4.75
C GLY A 33 0.73 4.06 -5.37
N ARG A 34 0.44 4.89 -6.37
CA ARG A 34 1.43 5.62 -7.16
C ARG A 34 1.74 6.96 -6.51
N CYS A 35 2.99 7.39 -6.60
CA CYS A 35 3.39 8.75 -6.23
C CYS A 35 2.87 9.75 -7.26
N ASP A 36 2.29 10.84 -6.78
CA ASP A 36 2.03 12.01 -7.62
C ASP A 36 3.28 12.90 -7.72
N ASN A 37 3.29 13.81 -8.70
CA ASN A 37 4.41 14.72 -8.92
C ASN A 37 4.68 15.58 -7.68
N GLY A 38 5.90 15.49 -7.15
CA GLY A 38 6.34 16.24 -5.98
C GLY A 38 6.04 15.55 -4.63
N GLU A 39 5.36 14.40 -4.63
CA GLU A 39 5.21 13.61 -3.41
C GLU A 39 6.50 12.85 -3.06
N THR A 40 6.79 12.76 -1.75
CA THR A 40 7.76 11.78 -1.25
C THR A 40 7.10 10.40 -1.17
N LEU A 41 7.91 9.34 -1.07
CA LEU A 41 7.40 7.98 -0.84
C LEU A 41 6.54 7.89 0.43
N GLU A 42 6.95 8.58 1.50
CA GLU A 42 6.21 8.60 2.75
C GLU A 42 4.87 9.34 2.60
N THR A 43 4.88 10.53 1.99
CA THR A 43 3.65 11.32 1.74
C THR A 43 2.65 10.50 0.93
N THR A 44 3.13 9.85 -0.12
CA THR A 44 2.33 8.97 -0.98
C THR A 44 1.69 7.84 -0.17
N LEU A 45 2.49 7.12 0.62
CA LEU A 45 1.98 5.99 1.40
C LEU A 45 0.96 6.43 2.45
N ARG A 46 1.18 7.55 3.13
CA ARG A 46 0.22 8.08 4.10
C ARG A 46 -1.11 8.45 3.44
N ARG A 47 -1.07 9.12 2.28
CA ARG A 47 -2.28 9.47 1.50
C ARG A 47 -3.03 8.22 1.06
N GLU A 48 -2.35 7.31 0.36
CA GLU A 48 -2.97 6.10 -0.19
C GLU A 48 -3.56 5.20 0.91
N VAL A 49 -2.83 4.98 2.01
CA VAL A 49 -3.35 4.17 3.12
C VAL A 49 -4.57 4.83 3.77
N TYR A 50 -4.57 6.15 3.92
CA TYR A 50 -5.73 6.86 4.44
C TYR A 50 -6.93 6.77 3.49
N GLU A 51 -6.71 6.93 2.18
CA GLU A 51 -7.76 6.82 1.15
C GLU A 51 -8.35 5.42 1.05
N GLU A 52 -7.51 4.38 1.14
CA GLU A 52 -7.93 3.00 0.96
C GLU A 52 -8.57 2.37 2.20
N VAL A 53 -8.05 2.69 3.39
CA VAL A 53 -8.42 2.00 4.65
C VAL A 53 -8.57 2.93 5.84
N GLY A 54 -8.51 4.26 5.65
CA GLY A 54 -8.78 5.24 6.70
C GLY A 54 -7.73 5.35 7.80
N ILE A 55 -6.59 4.66 7.71
CA ILE A 55 -5.53 4.68 8.73
C ILE A 55 -4.63 5.91 8.51
N ASN A 56 -4.43 6.72 9.55
CA ASN A 56 -3.55 7.91 9.49
C ASN A 56 -2.45 7.96 10.56
N ASP A 57 -2.39 6.98 11.48
CA ASP A 57 -1.39 6.85 12.54
C ASP A 57 -0.22 5.90 12.18
N LEU A 58 0.23 5.92 10.92
CA LEU A 58 1.31 5.04 10.48
C LEU A 58 2.67 5.40 11.09
N LYS A 59 3.32 4.39 11.67
CA LYS A 59 4.75 4.41 12.03
C LYS A 59 5.53 3.48 11.10
N PHE A 60 6.30 4.04 10.18
CA PHE A 60 7.21 3.26 9.34
C PHE A 60 8.39 2.75 10.17
N THR A 61 8.68 1.45 10.08
CA THR A 61 9.71 0.79 10.88
C THR A 61 10.87 0.28 10.04
N ASP A 62 10.59 -0.23 8.84
CA ASP A 62 11.60 -0.82 7.98
C ASP A 62 11.34 -0.53 6.50
N TYR A 63 12.43 -0.35 5.75
CA TYR A 63 12.42 -0.50 4.29
C TYR A 63 12.74 -1.97 3.97
N LEU A 64 11.82 -2.65 3.30
CA LEU A 64 11.93 -4.08 3.02
C LEU A 64 12.56 -4.38 1.65
N GLY A 65 12.70 -3.36 0.80
CA GLY A 65 13.28 -3.48 -0.53
C GLY A 65 12.39 -2.89 -1.62
N SER A 66 12.82 -3.08 -2.86
CA SER A 66 12.08 -2.67 -4.04
C SER A 66 12.01 -3.79 -5.06
N VAL A 67 10.92 -3.80 -5.83
CA VAL A 67 10.70 -4.76 -6.91
C VAL A 67 10.20 -4.04 -8.16
N PRO A 68 10.43 -4.60 -9.36
CA PRO A 68 9.84 -4.06 -10.59
C PRO A 68 8.31 -3.99 -10.49
N GLY A 69 7.73 -2.91 -11.03
CA GLY A 69 6.29 -2.72 -11.11
C GLY A 69 5.65 -3.39 -12.33
N ALA A 70 4.35 -3.13 -12.52
CA ALA A 70 3.58 -3.73 -13.60
C ALA A 70 3.90 -3.14 -14.99
N LYS A 71 4.39 -1.89 -15.05
CA LYS A 71 4.84 -1.25 -16.30
C LYS A 71 6.36 -1.19 -16.32
N GLU A 72 6.92 -1.22 -17.52
CA GLU A 72 8.36 -1.05 -17.71
C GLU A 72 8.84 0.28 -17.09
N GLY A 73 9.89 0.20 -16.27
CA GLY A 73 10.42 1.33 -15.53
C GLY A 73 9.71 1.65 -14.20
N ASP A 74 8.52 1.08 -13.93
CA ASP A 74 7.88 1.23 -12.61
C ASP A 74 8.73 0.50 -11.55
N VAL A 75 8.86 1.12 -10.38
CA VAL A 75 9.49 0.51 -9.20
C VAL A 75 8.51 0.57 -8.04
N ILE A 76 8.29 -0.57 -7.38
CA ILE A 76 7.49 -0.65 -6.16
C ILE A 76 8.45 -0.68 -4.98
N PHE A 77 8.42 0.38 -4.17
CA PHE A 77 9.10 0.41 -2.87
C PHE A 77 8.19 -0.23 -1.81
N VAL A 78 8.76 -1.12 -0.99
CA VAL A 78 8.04 -1.90 0.01
C VAL A 78 8.55 -1.53 1.40
N PHE A 79 7.62 -1.19 2.28
CA PHE A 79 7.91 -0.80 3.65
C PHE A 79 7.13 -1.66 4.64
N LYS A 80 7.66 -1.78 5.86
CA LYS A 80 6.92 -2.22 7.03
C LYS A 80 6.43 -0.99 7.79
N ALA A 81 5.19 -1.04 8.24
CA ALA A 81 4.62 -0.03 9.12
C ALA A 81 3.82 -0.68 10.25
N GLU A 82 3.62 0.08 11.31
CA GLU A 82 2.81 -0.28 12.47
C GLU A 82 1.71 0.76 12.68
N THR A 83 0.57 0.33 13.23
CA THR A 83 -0.59 1.17 13.57
C THR A 83 -1.28 0.60 14.82
N ASN A 84 -1.95 1.46 15.58
CA ASN A 84 -2.89 1.03 16.62
C ASN A 84 -4.36 1.24 16.20
N GLN A 85 -4.59 1.85 15.04
CA GLN A 85 -5.90 2.14 14.49
C GLN A 85 -6.50 0.93 13.76
N GLU A 86 -7.81 0.74 13.88
CA GLU A 86 -8.54 -0.22 13.05
C GLU A 86 -8.79 0.35 11.63
N PRO A 87 -8.68 -0.47 10.58
CA PRO A 87 -9.00 -0.04 9.23
C PRO A 87 -10.50 0.22 9.06
N LYS A 88 -10.85 1.21 8.24
CA LYS A 88 -12.20 1.44 7.75
C LYS A 88 -12.38 0.75 6.40
N LEU A 89 -13.25 -0.26 6.36
CA LEU A 89 -13.52 -1.11 5.18
C LEU A 89 -14.79 -0.69 4.45
#